data_AF-A0A100WIC2-F1
#
_entry.id   AF-A0A100WIC2-F1
#
_cell.length_a   1.000
_cell.length_b   1.000
_cell.length_c   1.000
_cell.angle_alpha   90.00
_cell.angle_beta   90.00
_cell.angle_gamma   90.00
#
_symmetry.space_group_name_H-M   'P 1'
#
loop_
_entity.id
_entity.type
_entity.pdbx_description
1 polymer ?
#
loop_
_entity_poly.entity_id
_entity_poly.type
_entity_poly.pdbx_seq_one_letter_code
_entity_poly.pdbx_strand_id
1 'polypeptide(L)'
;MMVKLMKMTPLLFTGAAAAGAIALAPAAMAEPMPPAPPAPGCYNPDGTPCTPSAGPQGAGAEIPGGPGAQAGADGHVSAGVPGGPWAEAGPGGGIACVPGGPCRTIDLPG
;
A
#
# COMPACT_ATOMS: atom_id res chain seq x y z
N MET A 1 20.63 -21.39 -56.11
CA MET A 1 19.87 -21.26 -54.86
C MET A 1 19.22 -19.89 -54.89
N MET A 2 17.92 -19.83 -55.21
CA MET A 2 17.18 -18.58 -55.46
C MET A 2 15.78 -18.77 -54.88
N VAL A 3 15.58 -18.49 -53.60
CA VAL A 3 14.27 -18.17 -52.99
C VAL A 3 14.54 -17.30 -51.76
N LYS A 4 13.77 -16.22 -51.63
CA LYS A 4 13.59 -15.39 -50.44
C LYS A 4 14.52 -14.19 -50.23
N LEU A 5 14.73 -13.45 -51.32
CA LEU A 5 14.66 -11.99 -51.28
C LEU A 5 13.19 -11.55 -51.05
N MET A 6 12.65 -11.79 -49.85
CA MET A 6 11.27 -11.39 -49.51
C MET A 6 11.15 -11.18 -48.01
N LYS A 7 11.57 -9.99 -47.54
CA LYS A 7 11.08 -9.24 -46.36
C LYS A 7 12.05 -8.10 -46.00
N MET A 8 12.24 -7.16 -46.92
CA MET A 8 12.45 -5.77 -46.51
C MET A 8 11.11 -5.23 -46.01
N THR A 9 11.10 -4.69 -44.78
CA THR A 9 10.40 -3.45 -44.34
C THR A 9 8.86 -3.46 -44.39
N PRO A 10 8.12 -3.22 -43.27
CA PRO A 10 8.18 -2.00 -42.45
C PRO A 10 8.28 -2.26 -40.91
N LEU A 11 9.06 -1.48 -40.15
CA LEU A 11 8.69 -0.21 -39.51
C LEU A 11 7.62 -0.36 -38.39
N LEU A 12 7.99 0.10 -37.18
CA LEU A 12 7.12 0.58 -36.08
C LEU A 12 6.53 -0.44 -35.10
N PHE A 13 7.32 -0.81 -34.08
CA PHE A 13 6.83 -1.03 -32.71
C PHE A 13 7.95 -0.55 -31.76
N THR A 14 8.19 0.75 -31.64
CA THR A 14 7.75 1.57 -30.48
C THR A 14 7.60 0.75 -29.19
N GLY A 15 8.71 0.61 -28.46
CA GLY A 15 8.74 0.36 -27.03
C GLY A 15 9.73 1.33 -26.41
N ALA A 16 9.25 2.53 -26.09
CA ALA A 16 10.03 3.59 -25.46
C ALA A 16 10.40 3.17 -24.03
N ALA A 17 11.61 2.64 -23.87
CA ALA A 17 12.28 2.51 -22.58
C ALA A 17 13.66 3.19 -22.68
N ALA A 18 13.66 4.48 -22.99
CA ALA A 18 14.84 5.34 -22.93
C ALA A 18 14.41 6.80 -22.75
N ALA A 19 14.19 7.19 -21.50
CA ALA A 19 14.33 8.56 -20.99
C ALA A 19 14.14 8.48 -19.46
N GLY A 20 15.12 8.74 -18.60
CA GLY A 20 16.50 9.10 -18.82
C GLY A 20 17.30 8.81 -17.56
N ALA A 21 18.57 8.46 -17.74
CA ALA A 21 19.56 8.67 -16.72
C ALA A 21 19.86 10.18 -16.69
N ILE A 22 19.36 10.89 -15.68
CA ILE A 22 19.96 12.15 -15.24
C ILE A 22 20.08 12.07 -13.72
N ALA A 23 21.33 12.09 -13.30
CA ALA A 23 21.79 12.30 -11.95
C ALA A 23 21.01 13.40 -11.21
N LEU A 24 20.66 13.12 -9.96
CA LEU A 24 20.83 14.00 -8.79
C LEU A 24 20.27 13.23 -7.60
N ALA A 25 21.16 12.68 -6.78
CA ALA A 25 20.82 12.32 -5.41
C ALA A 25 20.80 13.61 -4.59
N PRO A 26 19.73 13.88 -3.83
CA PRO A 26 19.84 14.61 -2.58
C PRO A 26 19.71 13.61 -1.44
N ALA A 27 20.80 13.39 -0.72
CA ALA A 27 20.73 12.95 0.66
C ALA A 27 20.36 14.17 1.51
N ALA A 28 19.08 14.31 1.86
CA ALA A 28 18.56 15.19 2.92
C ALA A 28 17.12 14.74 3.21
N MET A 29 16.90 13.74 4.08
CA MET A 29 16.59 13.94 5.50
C MET A 29 15.44 14.95 5.73
N ALA A 30 14.26 14.43 6.12
CA ALA A 30 13.13 15.13 6.75
C ALA A 30 12.10 15.90 5.89
N GLU A 31 11.86 15.51 4.63
CA GLU A 31 10.61 15.87 3.96
C GLU A 31 9.56 14.77 4.21
N PRO A 32 8.32 15.10 4.63
CA PRO A 32 7.23 14.13 4.65
C PRO A 32 7.11 13.55 3.24
N MET A 33 7.36 12.24 3.10
CA MET A 33 7.17 11.56 1.82
C MET A 33 5.75 11.85 1.35
N PRO A 34 5.55 12.39 0.13
CA PRO A 34 4.22 12.71 -0.36
C PRO A 34 3.35 11.45 -0.26
N PRO A 35 2.06 11.59 0.13
CA PRO A 35 1.19 10.45 0.36
C PRO A 35 1.25 9.51 -0.84
N ALA A 36 1.52 8.23 -0.57
CA ALA A 36 1.65 7.22 -1.60
C ALA A 36 0.41 7.27 -2.51
N PRO A 37 0.59 7.28 -3.84
CA PRO A 37 -0.53 7.35 -4.76
C PRO A 37 -1.49 6.19 -4.51
N PRO A 38 -2.79 6.42 -4.74
CA PRO A 38 -3.78 5.42 -4.43
C PRO A 38 -3.57 4.11 -5.17
N ALA A 39 -3.75 3.03 -4.42
CA ALA A 39 -3.55 1.68 -4.88
C ALA A 39 -4.51 1.45 -6.04
N PRO A 40 -4.01 1.01 -7.21
CA PRO A 40 -4.86 0.77 -8.35
C PRO A 40 -5.97 -0.24 -7.99
N GLY A 41 -7.23 0.22 -7.98
CA GLY A 41 -8.40 -0.64 -7.81
C GLY A 41 -9.10 -0.59 -6.45
N CYS A 42 -8.66 0.23 -5.48
CA CYS A 42 -9.41 0.42 -4.23
C CYS A 42 -10.12 1.78 -4.21
N TYR A 43 -11.45 1.75 -4.35
CA TYR A 43 -12.32 2.92 -4.31
C TYR A 43 -13.43 2.73 -3.29
N ASN A 44 -13.68 3.77 -2.50
CA ASN A 44 -14.86 3.87 -1.64
C ASN A 44 -16.15 3.93 -2.50
N PRO A 45 -17.33 3.62 -1.93
CA PRO A 45 -18.61 3.76 -2.63
C PRO A 45 -18.91 5.17 -3.18
N ASP A 46 -18.24 6.20 -2.65
CA ASP A 46 -18.32 7.60 -3.11
C ASP A 46 -17.30 7.94 -4.21
N GLY A 47 -16.51 6.96 -4.67
CA GLY A 47 -15.52 7.11 -5.75
C GLY A 47 -14.17 7.69 -5.31
N THR A 48 -13.97 7.98 -4.02
CA THR A 48 -12.67 8.41 -3.49
C THR A 48 -11.71 7.22 -3.35
N PRO A 49 -10.38 7.41 -3.48
CA PRO A 49 -9.44 6.34 -3.24
C PRO A 49 -9.45 5.89 -1.77
N CYS A 50 -9.24 4.59 -1.53
CA CYS A 50 -8.96 4.10 -0.18
C CYS A 50 -7.64 4.72 0.34
N THR A 51 -7.71 5.36 1.50
CA THR A 51 -6.53 5.84 2.24
C THR A 51 -6.43 5.13 3.60
N PRO A 52 -5.21 4.75 4.04
CA PRO A 52 -3.99 4.70 3.25
C PRO A 52 -4.05 3.58 2.20
N SER A 53 -3.44 3.88 1.06
CA SER A 53 -3.52 3.05 -0.14
C SER A 53 -2.72 1.75 -0.02
N ALA A 54 -3.29 0.63 -0.47
CA ALA A 54 -2.60 -0.67 -0.49
C ALA A 54 -1.33 -0.69 -1.37
N GLY A 55 -0.21 -1.13 -0.81
CA GLY A 55 1.08 -1.21 -1.49
C GLY A 55 2.08 -2.13 -0.77
N PRO A 56 3.33 -2.18 -1.24
CA PRO A 56 4.37 -3.04 -0.66
C PRO A 56 4.67 -2.77 0.82
N GLN A 57 4.35 -1.57 1.32
CA GLN A 57 4.51 -1.22 2.73
C GLN A 57 3.30 -1.60 3.59
N GLY A 58 2.18 -2.01 2.99
CA GLY A 58 0.94 -2.27 3.72
C GLY A 58 -0.30 -1.68 3.06
N ALA A 59 -1.44 -1.79 3.72
CA ALA A 59 -2.71 -1.25 3.28
C ALA A 59 -3.50 -0.71 4.48
N GLY A 60 -4.41 0.23 4.24
CA GLY A 60 -5.40 0.59 5.24
C GLY A 60 -6.69 1.09 4.61
N ALA A 61 -7.64 1.34 5.48
CA ALA A 61 -8.91 1.94 5.11
C ALA A 61 -9.41 2.73 6.30
N GLU A 62 -9.98 3.91 6.04
CA GLU A 62 -10.52 4.77 7.07
C GLU A 62 -11.79 5.46 6.58
N ILE A 63 -12.72 5.65 7.52
CA ILE A 63 -13.88 6.51 7.34
C ILE A 63 -13.60 7.81 8.12
N PRO A 64 -13.71 9.00 7.51
CA PRO A 64 -13.52 10.26 8.23
C PRO A 64 -14.41 10.37 9.46
N GLY A 65 -13.80 10.54 10.65
CA GLY A 65 -14.50 10.57 11.94
C GLY A 65 -15.08 9.23 12.39
N GLY A 66 -14.82 8.15 11.64
CA GLY A 66 -15.33 6.81 11.87
C GLY A 66 -14.22 5.77 12.01
N PRO A 67 -14.56 4.49 11.84
CA PRO A 67 -13.61 3.39 12.00
C PRO A 67 -12.46 3.44 10.98
N GLY A 68 -11.34 2.86 11.37
CA GLY A 68 -10.21 2.64 10.48
C GLY A 68 -9.45 1.36 10.81
N ALA A 69 -8.66 0.91 9.85
CA ALA A 69 -7.74 -0.22 10.00
C ALA A 69 -6.49 -0.02 9.15
N GLN A 70 -5.39 -0.60 9.61
CA GLN A 70 -4.09 -0.62 8.94
C GLN A 70 -3.48 -2.01 9.04
N ALA A 71 -2.79 -2.42 7.99
CA ALA A 71 -1.99 -3.63 7.93
C ALA A 71 -0.62 -3.28 7.35
N GLY A 72 0.43 -3.46 8.14
CA GLY A 72 1.82 -3.27 7.76
C GLY A 72 2.42 -4.49 7.07
N ALA A 73 3.47 -4.26 6.27
CA ALA A 73 4.20 -5.32 5.58
C ALA A 73 5.00 -6.25 6.51
N ASP A 74 5.20 -5.84 7.77
CA ASP A 74 5.86 -6.59 8.84
C ASP A 74 4.92 -7.59 9.54
N GLY A 75 3.67 -7.69 9.09
CA GLY A 75 2.66 -8.56 9.66
C GLY A 75 1.93 -7.96 10.85
N HIS A 76 2.19 -6.70 11.18
CA HIS A 76 1.44 -5.97 12.21
C HIS A 76 0.16 -5.38 11.61
N VAL A 77 -0.95 -5.45 12.35
CA VAL A 77 -2.25 -4.91 11.96
C VAL A 77 -2.88 -4.17 13.13
N SER A 78 -3.63 -3.13 12.84
CA SER A 78 -4.41 -2.36 13.81
C SER A 78 -5.79 -2.04 13.25
N ALA A 79 -6.79 -1.94 14.12
CA ALA A 79 -8.12 -1.47 13.76
C ALA A 79 -8.80 -0.82 14.96
N GLY A 80 -9.65 0.16 14.73
CA GLY A 80 -10.36 0.82 15.80
C GLY A 80 -11.53 1.67 15.35
N VAL A 81 -12.40 1.95 16.31
CA VAL A 81 -13.51 2.90 16.19
C VAL A 81 -13.25 4.07 17.15
N PRO A 82 -13.37 5.34 16.73
CA PRO A 82 -13.22 6.49 17.63
C PRO A 82 -14.16 6.39 18.84
N GLY A 83 -13.58 6.41 20.05
CA GLY A 83 -14.32 6.22 21.31
C GLY A 83 -14.91 4.81 21.51
N GLY A 84 -14.62 3.88 20.60
CA GLY A 84 -15.13 2.52 20.58
C GLY A 84 -14.02 1.47 20.67
N PRO A 85 -14.34 0.20 20.37
CA PRO A 85 -13.39 -0.89 20.48
C PRO A 85 -12.22 -0.72 19.51
N TRP A 86 -11.08 -1.28 19.89
CA TRP A 86 -9.88 -1.31 19.08
C TRP A 86 -9.09 -2.61 19.31
N ALA A 87 -8.24 -2.95 18.35
CA ALA A 87 -7.35 -4.09 18.44
C ALA A 87 -6.06 -3.85 17.65
N GLU A 88 -4.99 -4.50 18.10
CA GLU A 88 -3.71 -4.61 17.42
C GLU A 88 -3.27 -6.06 17.45
N ALA A 89 -2.63 -6.52 16.37
CA ALA A 89 -2.04 -7.85 16.31
C ALA A 89 -0.76 -7.83 15.47
N GLY A 90 0.10 -8.80 15.70
CA GLY A 90 1.33 -9.03 14.95
C GLY A 90 1.84 -10.45 15.15
N PRO A 91 3.04 -10.76 14.65
CA PRO A 91 3.59 -12.12 14.70
C PRO A 91 3.70 -12.70 16.13
N GLY A 92 3.92 -11.85 17.13
CA GLY A 92 4.05 -12.25 18.54
C GLY A 92 2.73 -12.37 19.31
N GLY A 93 1.58 -12.08 18.68
CA GLY A 93 0.30 -12.02 19.37
C GLY A 93 -0.47 -10.73 19.13
N GLY A 94 -1.45 -10.44 19.98
CA GLY A 94 -2.29 -9.26 19.83
C GLY A 94 -3.08 -8.90 21.08
N ILE A 95 -3.68 -7.72 21.04
CA ILE A 95 -4.51 -7.15 22.08
C ILE A 95 -5.80 -6.61 21.46
N ALA A 96 -6.92 -6.77 22.17
CA ALA A 96 -8.20 -6.15 21.84
C ALA A 96 -8.84 -5.56 23.09
N CYS A 97 -9.38 -4.36 22.97
CA CYS A 97 -9.95 -3.60 24.08
C CYS A 97 -11.30 -3.00 23.70
N VAL A 98 -12.18 -2.90 24.70
CA VAL A 98 -13.43 -2.13 24.62
C VAL A 98 -13.33 -0.98 25.64
N PRO A 99 -13.53 0.29 25.25
CA PRO A 99 -13.53 1.41 26.20
C PRO A 99 -14.56 1.21 27.31
N GLY A 100 -14.14 1.42 28.57
CA GLY A 100 -14.96 1.14 29.76
C GLY A 100 -15.19 -0.35 30.03
N GLY A 101 -14.66 -1.24 29.18
CA GLY A 101 -14.76 -2.68 29.28
C GLY A 101 -13.40 -3.36 29.42
N PRO A 102 -13.35 -4.69 29.25
CA PRO A 102 -12.12 -5.47 29.40
C PRO A 102 -11.22 -5.37 28.16
N CYS A 103 -9.93 -5.49 28.40
CA CYS A 103 -8.95 -5.86 27.38
C CYS A 103 -8.63 -7.35 27.44
N ARG A 104 -8.24 -7.91 26.30
CA ARG A 104 -7.75 -9.28 26.15
C ARG A 104 -6.49 -9.29 25.33
N THR A 105 -5.47 -9.98 25.83
CA THR A 105 -4.19 -10.16 25.16
C THR A 105 -4.01 -11.65 24.87
N ILE A 106 -3.47 -11.95 23.70
CA ILE A 106 -3.05 -13.28 23.28
C ILE A 106 -1.59 -13.15 22.90
N ASP A 107 -0.73 -13.89 23.60
CA ASP A 107 0.69 -14.00 23.25
C ASP A 107 0.90 -15.32 22.50
N LEU A 108 1.58 -15.26 21.36
CA LEU A 108 1.94 -16.43 20.57
C LEU A 108 3.40 -16.81 20.86
N PRO A 109 3.73 -18.11 20.96
CA PRO A 109 5.11 -18.55 21.06
C PRO A 109 5.83 -18.23 19.74
N GLY A 110 6.99 -17.57 19.85
CA GLY A 110 7.88 -17.25 18.72
C GLY A 110 8.73 -18.42 18.26
#